data_AF-A0A6V8Q0S5-F1
#
_entry.id   AF-A0A6V8Q0S5-F1
#
_cell.length_a   1.000
_cell.length_b   1.000
_cell.length_c   1.000
_cell.angle_alpha   90.00
_cell.angle_beta   90.00
_cell.angle_gamma   90.00
#
_symmetry.space_group_name_H-M   'P 1'
#
loop_
_entity.id
_entity.type
_entity.pdbx_description
1 polymer ?
#
loop_
_entity_poly.entity_id
_entity_poly.type
_entity_poly.pdbx_seq_one_letter_code
_entity_poly.pdbx_strand_id
1 'polypeptide(L)'
;MKNPFKYGEVVIGEDFADRQKELEELVRDLRDGQRIFLISPRRYGKTSLIMNSLMKLKEEGCSTTYLDLYKAPSLRQFLEQYASQ
;
A
#
# COMPACT_ATOMS: atom_id res chain seq x y z
N MET A 1 7.06 5.23 -30.18
CA MET A 1 6.42 5.68 -28.92
C MET A 1 6.55 4.54 -27.91
N LYS A 2 7.09 4.78 -26.71
CA LYS A 2 7.28 3.72 -25.70
C LYS A 2 5.94 3.47 -25.00
N ASN A 3 5.61 2.21 -24.70
CA ASN A 3 4.38 1.88 -23.97
C ASN A 3 4.42 2.56 -22.59
N PRO A 4 3.42 3.39 -22.23
CA PRO A 4 3.38 4.07 -20.94
C PRO A 4 2.94 3.15 -19.79
N PHE A 5 2.36 1.98 -20.07
CA PHE A 5 1.80 1.11 -19.05
C PHE A 5 2.84 0.15 -18.47
N LYS A 6 2.90 0.11 -17.13
CA LYS A 6 3.66 -0.86 -16.35
C LYS A 6 2.76 -2.03 -15.93
N TYR A 7 3.27 -3.25 -16.04
CA TYR A 7 2.53 -4.48 -15.76
C TYR A 7 3.34 -5.42 -14.89
N GLY A 8 2.64 -6.19 -14.04
CA GLY A 8 3.26 -7.24 -13.21
C GLY A 8 3.96 -6.73 -11.96
N GLU A 9 4.01 -5.41 -11.76
CA GLU A 9 4.62 -4.74 -10.61
C GLU A 9 3.63 -3.86 -9.86
N VAL A 10 4.03 -3.42 -8.67
CA VAL A 10 3.31 -2.41 -7.89
C VAL A 10 3.59 -1.04 -8.53
N VAL A 11 2.55 -0.25 -8.76
CA VAL A 11 2.65 1.07 -9.40
C VAL A 11 2.32 2.19 -8.40
N ILE A 12 3.02 3.30 -8.51
CA ILE A 12 2.90 4.47 -7.62
C ILE A 12 2.95 5.77 -8.41
N GLY A 13 2.44 6.85 -7.82
CA GLY A 13 2.51 8.19 -8.39
C GLY A 13 1.85 8.26 -9.76
N GLU A 14 2.57 8.77 -10.76
CA GLU A 14 2.06 8.95 -12.13
C GLU A 14 1.64 7.65 -12.82
N ASP A 15 2.20 6.51 -12.41
CA ASP A 15 1.81 5.19 -12.95
C ASP A 15 0.54 4.63 -12.28
N PHE A 16 0.03 5.26 -11.21
CA PHE A 16 -1.18 4.87 -10.51
C PHE A 16 -2.39 5.64 -11.08
N ALA A 17 -3.03 5.04 -12.09
CA ALA A 17 -4.21 5.60 -12.73
C ALA A 17 -5.52 5.23 -12.00
N ASP A 18 -6.52 6.11 -12.11
CA ASP A 18 -7.87 5.93 -11.53
C ASP A 18 -7.86 5.80 -9.98
N ARG A 19 -8.99 5.44 -9.37
CA ARG A 19 -9.14 5.14 -7.92
C ARG A 19 -8.83 6.28 -6.97
N GLN A 20 -9.02 7.53 -7.41
CA GLN A 20 -8.80 8.71 -6.57
C GLN A 20 -9.71 8.67 -5.33
N LYS A 21 -10.96 8.24 -5.52
CA LYS A 21 -11.94 8.13 -4.43
C LYS A 21 -11.51 7.08 -3.39
N GLU A 22 -11.18 5.86 -3.81
CA GLU A 22 -10.73 4.83 -2.86
C GLU A 22 -9.43 5.21 -2.15
N LEU A 23 -8.52 5.92 -2.83
CA LEU A 23 -7.30 6.44 -2.22
C LEU A 23 -7.61 7.48 -1.15
N GLU A 24 -8.52 8.42 -1.41
CA GLU A 24 -8.92 9.44 -0.44
C GLU A 24 -9.66 8.85 0.77
N GLU A 25 -10.55 7.88 0.55
CA GLU A 25 -11.24 7.15 1.60
C GLU A 25 -10.24 6.37 2.47
N LEU A 26 -9.35 5.60 1.85
CA LEU A 26 -8.37 4.80 2.57
C LEU A 26 -7.38 5.66 3.38
N VAL A 27 -6.90 6.77 2.81
CA VAL A 27 -6.01 7.71 3.52
C VAL A 27 -6.73 8.32 4.72
N ARG A 28 -7.98 8.74 4.56
CA ARG A 28 -8.78 9.31 5.66
C ARG A 28 -8.96 8.31 6.80
N ASP A 29 -9.45 7.11 6.48
CA ASP A 29 -9.74 6.09 7.49
C ASP A 29 -8.46 5.65 8.22
N LEU A 30 -7.34 5.50 7.52
CA LEU A 30 -6.05 5.18 8.13
C LEU A 30 -5.52 6.31 9.00
N ARG A 31 -5.69 7.58 8.59
CA ARG A 31 -5.31 8.75 9.39
C ARG A 31 -6.11 8.80 10.70
N ASP A 32 -7.37 8.39 10.65
CA ASP A 32 -8.26 8.31 11.82
C ASP A 32 -8.00 7.05 12.68
N GLY A 33 -6.98 6.25 12.36
CA GLY A 33 -6.57 5.08 13.12
C GLY A 33 -7.48 3.86 12.96
N GLN A 34 -8.32 3.84 11.92
CA GLN A 34 -9.24 2.73 11.66
C GLN A 34 -8.51 1.47 11.22
N ARG A 35 -9.08 0.31 11.58
CA ARG A 35 -8.62 -1.01 11.13
C ARG A 35 -9.40 -1.42 9.91
N ILE A 36 -8.72 -1.60 8.78
CA ILE A 36 -9.36 -1.79 7.48
C ILE A 36 -8.98 -3.14 6.90
N PHE A 37 -9.97 -3.87 6.40
CA PHE A 37 -9.77 -5.09 5.60
C PHE A 37 -10.05 -4.77 4.13
N LEU A 38 -9.01 -4.77 3.29
CA LEU A 38 -9.15 -4.50 1.87
C LEU A 38 -9.31 -5.82 1.08
N ILE A 39 -10.52 -6.09 0.60
CA ILE A 39 -10.88 -7.36 -0.07
C ILE A 39 -11.15 -7.10 -1.55
N SER A 40 -10.42 -7.79 -2.43
CA SER A 40 -10.71 -7.85 -3.87
C SER A 40 -9.94 -9.02 -4.53
N PRO A 41 -10.20 -9.40 -5.80
CA PRO A 41 -9.49 -10.48 -6.46
C PRO A 41 -7.99 -10.20 -6.70
N ARG A 42 -7.20 -11.24 -7.02
CA ARG A 42 -5.75 -11.11 -7.28
C ARG A 42 -5.52 -10.21 -8.51
N ARG A 43 -4.48 -9.36 -8.46
CA ARG A 43 -4.08 -8.41 -9.52
C ARG A 43 -5.04 -7.21 -9.76
N TYR A 44 -5.95 -6.92 -8.83
CA TYR A 44 -6.81 -5.72 -8.90
C TYR A 44 -6.15 -4.43 -8.37
N GLY A 45 -4.84 -4.42 -8.13
CA GLY A 45 -4.12 -3.21 -7.73
C GLY A 45 -4.20 -2.83 -6.23
N LYS A 46 -4.66 -3.73 -5.35
CA LYS A 46 -4.72 -3.47 -3.89
C LYS A 46 -3.39 -3.00 -3.31
N THR A 47 -2.30 -3.71 -3.63
CA THR A 47 -0.97 -3.37 -3.13
C THR A 47 -0.56 -1.98 -3.62
N SER A 48 -0.83 -1.64 -4.88
CA SER A 48 -0.62 -0.28 -5.40
C SER A 48 -1.43 0.75 -4.62
N LEU A 49 -2.72 0.51 -4.38
CA LEU A 49 -3.58 1.40 -3.59
C LEU A 49 -3.03 1.62 -2.17
N ILE A 50 -2.61 0.54 -1.49
CA ILE A 50 -1.98 0.60 -0.16
C ILE A 50 -0.70 1.43 -0.22
N MET A 51 0.21 1.16 -1.14
CA MET A 51 1.50 1.88 -1.21
C MET A 51 1.30 3.37 -1.49
N ASN A 52 0.39 3.75 -2.39
CA ASN A 52 0.08 5.16 -2.63
C ASN A 52 -0.57 5.82 -1.41
N SER A 53 -1.40 5.09 -0.65
CA SER A 53 -2.01 5.61 0.58
C SER A 53 -0.96 5.87 1.67
N LEU A 54 -0.03 4.92 1.86
CA LEU A 54 1.07 5.06 2.82
C LEU A 54 2.02 6.20 2.43
N MET A 55 2.29 6.40 1.13
CA MET A 55 3.08 7.54 0.65
C MET A 55 2.41 8.88 1.01
N LYS A 56 1.11 9.03 0.74
CA LYS A 56 0.35 10.24 1.11
C LYS A 56 0.38 10.49 2.62
N LEU A 57 0.12 9.47 3.43
CA LEU A 57 0.19 9.57 4.89
C LEU A 57 1.59 9.98 5.37
N LYS A 58 2.65 9.46 4.74
CA LYS A 58 4.02 9.85 5.05
C LYS A 58 4.30 11.32 4.72
N GLU A 59 3.80 11.81 3.58
CA GLU A 59 3.89 13.23 3.20
C GLU A 59 3.15 14.14 4.19
N GLU A 60 2.08 13.64 4.80
CA GLU A 60 1.32 14.32 5.85
C GLU A 60 1.96 14.21 7.25
N GLY A 61 3.13 13.58 7.36
CA GLY A 61 3.89 13.46 8.61
C GLY A 61 3.52 12.23 9.46
N CYS A 62 2.69 11.31 8.96
CA CYS A 62 2.41 10.05 9.65
C CYS A 62 3.58 9.07 9.50
N SER A 63 3.89 8.34 10.56
CA SER A 63 4.80 7.20 10.49
C SER A 63 4.09 6.01 9.87
N THR A 64 4.60 5.50 8.75
CA THR A 64 3.99 4.40 8.00
C THR A 64 4.98 3.25 7.83
N THR A 65 4.50 2.01 7.97
CA THR A 65 5.29 0.79 7.75
C THR A 65 4.49 -0.18 6.88
N TYR A 66 5.19 -0.88 5.99
CA TYR A 66 4.60 -1.93 5.16
C TYR A 66 5.28 -3.28 5.43
N LEU A 67 4.48 -4.29 5.76
CA LEU A 67 4.94 -5.65 6.00
C LEU A 67 4.18 -6.63 5.11
N ASP A 68 4.94 -7.42 4.35
CA ASP A 68 4.41 -8.50 3.53
C ASP A 68 4.48 -9.83 4.29
N LEU A 69 3.35 -10.24 4.89
CA LEU A 69 3.29 -11.46 5.70
C LEU A 69 3.55 -12.74 4.90
N TYR A 70 3.43 -12.74 3.56
CA TYR A 70 3.86 -13.89 2.76
C TYR A 70 5.37 -14.12 2.85
N LYS A 71 6.15 -13.06 3.11
CA LYS A 71 7.60 -13.11 3.33
C LYS A 71 7.98 -13.29 4.80
N ALA A 72 7.00 -13.37 5.71
CA ALA A 72 7.22 -13.53 7.14
C ALA A 72 6.35 -14.68 7.71
N PRO A 73 6.57 -15.94 7.29
CA PRO A 73 5.77 -17.11 7.69
C PRO A 73 5.86 -17.50 9.17
N SER A 74 6.68 -16.82 9.98
CA SER A 74 6.80 -17.10 11.42
C SER A 74 6.81 -15.82 12.23
N LEU A 75 6.39 -15.90 13.50
CA LEU A 75 6.45 -14.77 14.43
C LEU A 75 7.86 -14.16 14.51
N ARG A 76 8.90 -15.00 14.52
CA ARG A 76 10.29 -14.53 14.54
C ARG A 76 10.60 -13.68 13.31
N GLN A 77 10.32 -14.17 12.11
CA GLN A 77 10.58 -13.44 10.88
C GLN A 77 9.74 -12.16 10.76
N PHE A 78 8.49 -12.20 11.25
CA PHE A 78 7.66 -11.00 11.37
C PHE A 78 8.31 -9.95 12.28
N LEU A 79 8.78 -10.35 13.47
CA LEU A 79 9.42 -9.42 14.42
C LEU A 79 10.74 -8.87 13.87
N GLU A 80 11.55 -9.71 13.22
CA GLU A 80 12.80 -9.29 12.57
C GLU A 80 12.53 -8.23 11.47
N GLN A 81 11.53 -8.47 10.62
CA GLN A 81 11.14 -7.51 9.56
C GLN A 81 10.48 -6.26 10.12
N TYR A 82 9.70 -6.35 11.20
CA TYR A 82 9.05 -5.20 11.81
C TYR A 82 10.07 -4.28 12.48
N ALA A 83 11.04 -4.85 13.18
CA ALA A 83 12.07 -4.09 13.89
C ALA A 83 13.11 -3.41 12.96
N SER A 84 13.21 -3.85 11.70
CA SER A 84 14.17 -3.30 10.72
C SER A 84 13.62 -2.17 9.85
N GLN A 85 12.41 -1.69 10.13
CA GLN A 85 11.71 -0.68 9.31
C GLN A 85 12.14 0.75 9.62
#